data_AF-A0A5K0XYD5-F1
#
_entry.id   AF-A0A5K0XYD5-F1
#
_cell.length_a   1.000
_cell.length_b   1.000
_cell.length_c   1.000
_cell.angle_alpha   90.00
_cell.angle_beta   90.00
_cell.angle_gamma   90.00
#
_symmetry.space_group_name_H-M   'P 1'
#
loop_
_entity.id
_entity.type
_entity.pdbx_description
1 polymer ?
#
loop_
_entity_poly.entity_id
_entity_poly.type
_entity_poly.pdbx_seq_one_letter_code
_entity_poly.pdbx_strand_id
1 'polypeptide(L)'
;MTGPSAFQSVSNLPYGETFFHRPTNRYSDGRLVVDFLAQALGHPLLLPYLQSKELDRENGANFACAGSTALDYEFYVKNNVTVDLTNTSLQTQLHWFSSFLESSGGRAVDVGSALFWVGEIGANDYAYSYYSSVPYTTIRTLAIKNTADFLQ
;
A
#
# COMPACT_ATOMS: atom_id res chain seq x y z
N MET A 1 -7.82 -13.51 8.29
CA MET A 1 -6.91 -13.22 7.16
C MET A 1 -7.62 -12.22 6.26
N THR A 2 -7.06 -11.03 6.09
CA THR A 2 -7.60 -10.01 5.18
C THR A 2 -6.48 -9.58 4.24
N GLY A 3 -6.67 -9.81 2.95
CA GLY A 3 -5.69 -9.62 1.89
C GLY A 3 -6.01 -10.54 0.70
N PRO A 4 -5.58 -10.21 -0.52
CA PRO A 4 -5.89 -11.04 -1.68
C PRO A 4 -5.29 -12.45 -1.56
N SER A 5 -6.03 -13.47 -2.04
CA SER A 5 -5.67 -14.89 -1.88
C SER A 5 -4.31 -15.25 -2.46
N ALA A 6 -3.91 -14.58 -3.55
CA ALA A 6 -2.62 -14.80 -4.21
C ALA A 6 -1.40 -14.40 -3.36
N PHE A 7 -1.62 -13.67 -2.26
CA PHE A 7 -0.58 -13.16 -1.37
C PHE A 7 -0.54 -13.88 -0.02
N GLN A 8 -1.16 -15.06 0.11
CA GLN A 8 -1.22 -15.78 1.40
C GLN A 8 0.10 -16.40 1.87
N SER A 9 1.13 -16.48 1.01
CA SER A 9 2.44 -17.03 1.42
C SER A 9 3.04 -16.26 2.60
N VAL A 10 2.78 -14.94 2.70
CA VAL A 10 3.24 -14.09 3.81
C VAL A 10 2.57 -14.38 5.16
N SER A 11 1.56 -15.23 5.18
CA SER A 11 0.93 -15.74 6.40
C SER A 11 1.69 -16.93 7.02
N ASN A 12 2.82 -17.35 6.44
CA ASN A 12 3.65 -18.45 6.92
C ASN A 12 5.10 -18.00 7.15
N LEU A 13 5.91 -18.84 7.79
CA LEU A 13 7.37 -18.64 7.81
C LEU A 13 7.94 -18.77 6.38
N PRO A 14 9.04 -18.05 6.04
CA PRO A 14 9.92 -17.30 6.93
C PRO A 14 9.49 -15.85 7.22
N TYR A 15 8.33 -15.40 6.75
CA TYR A 15 7.91 -14.01 6.90
C TYR A 15 7.73 -13.63 8.38
N GLY A 16 8.49 -12.66 8.88
CA GLY A 16 8.54 -12.26 10.30
C GLY A 16 9.39 -13.13 11.23
N GLU A 17 10.10 -14.15 10.74
CA GLU A 17 10.96 -15.05 11.53
C GLU A 17 12.04 -14.34 12.36
N THR A 18 12.76 -13.37 11.78
CA THR A 18 13.98 -12.80 12.38
C THR A 18 13.71 -11.74 13.45
N PHE A 19 12.60 -11.00 13.36
CA PHE A 19 12.27 -9.91 14.28
C PHE A 19 11.00 -10.14 15.09
N PHE A 20 9.92 -10.63 14.46
CA PHE A 20 8.63 -10.81 15.11
C PHE A 20 8.45 -12.21 15.70
N HIS A 21 9.28 -13.15 15.27
CA HIS A 21 9.25 -14.58 15.61
C HIS A 21 7.88 -15.23 15.37
N ARG A 22 7.12 -14.71 14.39
CA ARG A 22 5.83 -15.22 13.93
C ARG A 22 5.49 -14.66 12.55
N PRO A 23 4.63 -15.33 11.76
CA PRO A 23 4.06 -14.75 10.55
C PRO A 23 3.40 -13.39 10.78
N THR A 24 3.68 -12.42 9.91
CA THR A 24 3.17 -11.04 10.04
C THR A 24 2.36 -10.54 8.86
N ASN A 25 2.27 -11.29 7.76
CA ASN A 25 1.73 -10.83 6.48
C ASN A 25 2.52 -9.68 5.84
N ARG A 26 3.80 -9.52 6.22
CA ARG A 26 4.73 -8.56 5.61
C ARG A 26 5.64 -9.31 4.64
N TYR A 27 5.99 -8.68 3.51
CA TYR A 27 6.95 -9.21 2.53
C TYR A 27 8.41 -9.06 3.00
N SER A 28 8.68 -9.54 4.21
CA SER A 28 10.00 -9.53 4.84
C SER A 28 10.05 -10.63 5.90
N ASP A 29 11.23 -11.20 6.15
CA ASP A 29 11.48 -12.09 7.29
C ASP A 29 11.49 -11.32 8.63
N GLY A 30 11.35 -9.99 8.60
CA GLY A 30 11.28 -9.15 9.77
C GLY A 30 10.61 -7.82 9.47
N ARG A 31 11.29 -6.73 9.83
CA ARG A 31 10.83 -5.36 9.63
C ARG A 31 10.89 -4.95 8.15
N LEU A 32 9.99 -4.06 7.76
CA LEU A 32 10.04 -3.32 6.50
C LEU A 32 10.86 -2.03 6.67
N VAL A 33 11.31 -1.42 5.57
CA VAL A 33 12.07 -0.15 5.62
C VAL A 33 11.33 0.94 6.39
N VAL A 34 10.01 1.05 6.22
CA VAL A 34 9.16 2.01 6.94
C VAL A 34 9.13 1.76 8.46
N ASP A 35 9.28 0.51 8.91
CA ASP A 35 9.33 0.20 10.35
C ASP A 35 10.59 0.74 11.01
N PHE A 36 11.73 0.64 10.32
CA PHE A 36 12.99 1.19 10.80
C PHE A 36 12.91 2.71 10.93
N LEU A 37 12.28 3.38 9.95
CA LEU A 37 12.09 4.82 10.02
C LEU A 37 11.18 5.23 11.18
N ALA A 38 10.02 4.58 11.33
CA ALA A 38 9.09 4.86 12.43
C ALA A 38 9.80 4.75 13.79
N GLN A 39 10.55 3.67 14.01
CA GLN A 39 11.30 3.46 15.25
C GLN A 39 12.45 4.47 15.44
N ALA A 40 13.14 4.87 14.37
CA ALA A 40 14.18 5.88 14.45
C ALA A 40 13.63 7.27 14.83
N LEU A 41 12.38 7.56 14.48
CA LEU A 41 11.65 8.77 14.87
C LEU A 41 10.94 8.64 16.23
N GLY A 42 11.09 7.51 16.93
CA GLY A 42 10.48 7.28 18.24
C GLY A 42 9.01 6.86 18.20
N HIS A 43 8.47 6.50 17.03
CA HIS A 43 7.10 6.02 16.86
C HIS A 43 7.01 4.48 16.94
N PRO A 44 5.86 3.93 17.39
CA PRO A 44 5.58 2.51 17.28
C PRO A 44 5.46 2.08 15.80
N LEU A 45 5.39 0.77 15.58
CA LEU A 45 5.13 0.23 14.25
C LEU A 45 3.72 0.62 13.79
N LEU A 46 3.63 1.15 12.57
CA LEU A 46 2.35 1.57 11.98
C LEU A 46 1.42 0.37 11.80
N LEU A 47 0.18 0.53 12.27
CA LEU A 47 -0.85 -0.48 12.11
C LEU A 47 -1.45 -0.45 10.70
N PRO A 48 -1.72 -1.60 10.08
CA PRO A 48 -2.42 -1.68 8.80
C PRO A 48 -3.85 -1.14 8.92
N TYR A 49 -4.21 -0.16 8.09
CA TYR A 49 -5.50 0.54 8.13
C TYR A 49 -6.70 -0.43 8.09
N LEU A 50 -6.71 -1.37 7.15
CA LEU A 50 -7.83 -2.30 6.93
C LEU A 50 -7.99 -3.37 8.03
N GLN A 51 -7.00 -3.56 8.90
CA GLN A 51 -7.03 -4.57 9.97
C GLN A 51 -7.20 -3.97 11.35
N SER A 52 -7.16 -2.65 11.46
CA SER A 52 -7.20 -1.95 12.73
C SER A 52 -8.66 -1.73 13.15
N LYS A 53 -9.05 -2.25 14.32
CA LYS A 53 -10.38 -2.00 14.91
C LYS A 53 -10.53 -0.57 15.42
N GLU A 54 -9.41 0.03 15.81
CA GLU A 54 -9.31 1.40 16.31
C GLU A 54 -8.29 2.14 15.44
N LEU A 55 -8.58 3.40 15.13
CA LEU A 55 -7.72 4.23 14.30
C LEU A 55 -6.70 4.94 15.21
N ASP A 56 -5.42 4.55 15.10
CA ASP A 56 -4.31 5.23 15.76
C ASP A 56 -4.02 6.54 15.03
N ARG A 57 -4.50 7.64 15.60
CA ARG A 57 -4.33 8.99 15.05
C ARG A 57 -3.14 9.72 15.64
N GLU A 58 -2.54 9.20 16.70
CA GLU A 58 -1.37 9.79 17.34
C GLU A 58 -0.11 9.35 16.62
N ASN A 59 -0.03 8.07 16.25
CA ASN A 59 1.13 7.51 15.55
C ASN A 59 0.90 7.31 14.05
N GLY A 60 -0.34 7.44 13.58
CA GLY A 60 -0.72 7.25 12.19
C GLY A 60 -1.00 5.80 11.80
N ALA A 61 -1.17 5.56 10.50
CA ALA A 61 -1.59 4.27 9.96
C ALA A 61 -0.86 3.94 8.64
N ASN A 62 -0.77 2.64 8.34
CA ASN A 62 -0.23 2.15 7.08
C ASN A 62 -1.38 1.78 6.11
N PHE A 63 -1.47 2.49 5.00
CA PHE A 63 -2.47 2.28 3.94
C PHE A 63 -1.96 1.40 2.79
N ALA A 64 -0.67 1.03 2.80
CA ALA A 64 -0.08 0.24 1.73
C ALA A 64 -0.69 -1.16 1.66
N CYS A 65 -0.93 -1.63 0.44
CA CYS A 65 -1.39 -2.99 0.16
C CYS A 65 -0.42 -3.66 -0.80
N ALA A 66 -0.08 -4.92 -0.52
CA ALA A 66 0.79 -5.69 -1.41
C ALA A 66 0.11 -5.91 -2.77
N GLY A 67 0.91 -5.84 -3.83
CA GLY A 67 0.42 -5.96 -5.20
C GLY A 67 -0.24 -4.70 -5.75
N SER A 68 -0.38 -3.63 -4.97
CA SER A 68 -1.00 -2.39 -5.44
C SER A 68 -0.31 -1.77 -6.65
N THR A 69 -1.12 -1.10 -7.45
CA THR A 69 -0.77 -0.50 -8.73
C THR A 69 -0.80 1.03 -8.65
N ALA A 70 0.03 1.70 -9.44
CA ALA A 70 -0.11 3.15 -9.65
C ALA A 70 -1.33 3.47 -10.53
N LEU A 71 -1.66 2.57 -11.46
CA LEU A 71 -2.84 2.67 -12.31
C LEU A 71 -4.07 2.07 -11.59
N ASP A 72 -5.25 2.60 -11.92
CA ASP A 72 -6.52 2.07 -11.40
C ASP A 72 -6.87 0.71 -12.01
N TYR A 73 -7.61 -0.12 -11.26
CA TYR A 73 -7.99 -1.46 -11.69
C TYR A 73 -8.74 -1.45 -13.04
N GLU A 74 -9.55 -0.41 -13.27
CA GLU A 74 -10.30 -0.18 -14.50
C GLU A 74 -9.41 -0.07 -15.74
N PHE A 75 -8.16 0.38 -15.59
CA PHE A 75 -7.21 0.40 -16.70
C PHE A 75 -6.97 -1.01 -17.25
N TYR A 76 -6.73 -1.98 -16.37
CA TYR A 76 -6.46 -3.36 -16.76
C TYR A 76 -7.68 -3.99 -17.42
N VAL A 77 -8.87 -3.79 -16.83
CA VAL A 77 -10.14 -4.26 -17.40
C VAL A 77 -10.36 -3.70 -18.81
N LYS A 78 -10.17 -2.39 -19.02
CA LYS A 78 -10.36 -1.74 -20.33
C LYS A 78 -9.36 -2.20 -21.40
N ASN A 79 -8.19 -2.67 -20.99
CA ASN A 79 -7.15 -3.13 -21.89
C ASN A 79 -7.10 -4.67 -22.02
N ASN A 80 -8.13 -5.38 -21.56
CA ASN A 80 -8.20 -6.84 -21.55
C ASN A 80 -7.00 -7.50 -20.84
N VAL A 81 -6.50 -6.88 -19.77
CA VAL A 81 -5.45 -7.43 -18.90
C VAL A 81 -6.12 -8.03 -17.67
N THR A 82 -6.01 -9.34 -17.49
CA THR A 82 -6.56 -10.03 -16.32
C THR A 82 -5.64 -9.83 -15.11
N VAL A 83 -6.16 -9.21 -14.06
CA VAL A 83 -5.45 -8.99 -12.78
C VAL A 83 -6.31 -9.54 -11.64
N ASP A 84 -6.26 -10.86 -11.43
CA ASP A 84 -7.04 -11.53 -10.37
C ASP A 84 -6.33 -11.48 -9.00
N LEU A 85 -5.37 -10.56 -8.84
CA LEU A 85 -4.48 -10.48 -7.70
C LEU A 85 -4.86 -9.37 -6.73
N THR A 86 -5.37 -8.24 -7.23
CA THR A 86 -5.75 -7.09 -6.41
C THR A 86 -6.53 -6.09 -7.24
N ASN A 87 -7.47 -5.40 -6.59
CA ASN A 87 -8.15 -4.23 -7.15
C ASN A 87 -7.70 -2.93 -6.47
N THR A 88 -6.65 -2.98 -5.64
CA THR A 88 -6.20 -1.82 -4.86
C THR A 88 -5.17 -1.02 -5.66
N SER A 89 -5.52 0.20 -6.04
CA SER A 89 -4.60 1.18 -6.63
C SER A 89 -4.08 2.20 -5.61
N LEU A 90 -3.10 3.00 -6.01
CA LEU A 90 -2.64 4.18 -5.27
C LEU A 90 -3.81 5.13 -4.95
N GLN A 91 -4.74 5.30 -5.89
CA GLN A 91 -5.96 6.09 -5.70
C GLN A 91 -6.87 5.47 -4.62
N THR A 92 -6.96 4.14 -4.57
CA THR A 92 -7.71 3.44 -3.51
C THR A 92 -7.10 3.70 -2.13
N GLN A 93 -5.76 3.67 -2.03
CA GLN A 93 -5.05 3.98 -0.79
C GLN A 93 -5.26 5.45 -0.37
N LEU A 94 -5.31 6.38 -1.33
CA LEU A 94 -5.67 7.78 -1.09
C LEU A 94 -7.08 7.90 -0.52
N HIS A 95 -8.05 7.20 -1.09
CA HIS A 95 -9.42 7.20 -0.58
C HIS A 95 -9.51 6.69 0.86
N TRP A 96 -8.77 5.63 1.20
CA TRP A 96 -8.67 5.15 2.58
C TRP A 96 -8.09 6.20 3.52
N PHE A 97 -7.05 6.92 3.08
CA PHE A 97 -6.49 8.02 3.84
C PHE A 97 -7.49 9.17 4.02
N SER A 98 -8.22 9.56 2.97
CA SER A 98 -9.30 10.56 3.09
C SER A 98 -10.36 10.13 4.10
N SER A 99 -10.83 8.88 4.03
CA SER A 99 -11.78 8.34 5.01
C SER A 99 -11.21 8.29 6.43
N PHE A 100 -9.91 8.02 6.59
CA PHE A 100 -9.23 8.10 7.88
C PHE A 100 -9.27 9.52 8.46
N LEU A 101 -9.05 10.54 7.65
CA LEU A 101 -9.17 11.94 8.07
C LEU A 101 -10.61 12.33 8.41
N GLU A 102 -11.58 11.96 7.58
CA GLU A 102 -13.01 12.29 7.78
C GLU A 102 -13.62 11.61 9.00
N SER A 103 -13.19 10.38 9.29
CA SER A 103 -13.66 9.60 10.45
C SER A 103 -13.25 10.19 11.81
N SER A 104 -12.51 11.29 11.84
CA SER A 104 -12.03 11.94 13.07
C SER A 104 -13.13 12.64 13.89
N GLY A 105 -14.38 12.64 13.42
CA GLY A 105 -15.52 13.17 14.18
C GLY A 105 -15.38 14.65 14.53
N GLY A 106 -14.69 15.44 13.69
CA GLY A 106 -14.45 16.87 13.90
C GLY A 106 -13.19 17.20 14.71
N ARG A 107 -12.40 16.21 15.14
CA ARG A 107 -11.03 16.47 15.62
C ARG A 107 -10.12 16.68 14.43
N ALA A 108 -9.47 17.84 14.36
CA ALA A 108 -8.44 18.07 13.35
C ALA A 108 -7.31 17.05 13.56
N VAL A 109 -7.06 16.23 12.54
CA VAL A 109 -5.79 15.50 12.44
C VAL A 109 -4.78 16.52 11.95
N ASP A 110 -3.75 16.80 12.74
CA ASP A 110 -2.66 17.68 12.30
C ASP A 110 -1.81 16.96 11.25
N VAL A 111 -2.15 17.21 9.99
CA VAL A 111 -1.39 16.70 8.84
C VAL A 111 -0.18 17.57 8.52
N GLY A 112 -0.07 18.78 9.09
CA GLY A 112 1.00 19.72 8.79
C GLY A 112 2.35 19.33 9.39
N SER A 113 2.34 18.58 10.49
CA SER A 113 3.53 18.00 11.13
C SER A 113 3.73 16.51 10.78
N ALA A 114 2.82 15.91 10.01
CA ALA A 114 2.87 14.50 9.67
C ALA A 114 3.92 14.20 8.61
N LEU A 115 4.55 13.03 8.72
CA LEU A 115 5.41 12.48 7.67
C LEU A 115 4.60 11.53 6.79
N PHE A 116 4.63 11.77 5.48
CA PHE A 116 4.05 10.87 4.48
C PHE A 116 5.14 10.05 3.80
N TRP A 117 5.04 8.72 3.90
CA TRP A 117 5.88 7.80 3.14
C TRP A 117 5.05 7.17 2.03
N VAL A 118 5.42 7.47 0.79
CA VAL A 118 4.69 7.02 -0.42
C VAL A 118 5.65 6.23 -1.31
N GLY A 119 5.25 5.03 -1.69
CA GLY A 119 6.04 4.10 -2.50
C GLY A 119 6.60 2.90 -1.71
N GLU A 120 7.25 1.94 -2.37
CA GLU A 120 7.48 1.80 -3.83
C GLU A 120 6.18 1.42 -4.57
N ILE A 121 5.90 2.08 -5.69
CA ILE A 121 4.70 1.85 -6.51
C ILE A 121 5.09 1.88 -7.99
N GLY A 122 4.39 1.11 -8.82
CA GLY A 122 4.65 1.05 -10.28
C GLY A 122 5.19 -0.30 -10.77
N ALA A 123 6.00 -1.03 -9.98
CA ALA A 123 6.55 -2.30 -10.43
C ALA A 123 5.47 -3.35 -10.73
N ASN A 124 4.40 -3.38 -9.94
CA ASN A 124 3.26 -4.27 -10.18
C ASN A 124 2.55 -3.96 -11.50
N ASP A 125 2.49 -2.69 -11.90
CA ASP A 125 1.85 -2.30 -13.16
C ASP A 125 2.58 -2.90 -14.37
N TYR A 126 3.92 -2.95 -14.32
CA TYR A 126 4.72 -3.66 -15.31
C TYR A 126 4.53 -5.17 -15.25
N ALA A 127 4.56 -5.75 -14.05
CA ALA A 127 4.42 -7.19 -13.87
C ALA A 127 3.09 -7.72 -14.42
N TYR A 128 1.99 -7.04 -14.11
CA TYR A 128 0.66 -7.42 -14.57
C TYR A 128 0.46 -7.21 -16.07
N SER A 129 1.17 -6.24 -16.66
CA SER A 129 1.07 -5.92 -18.09
C SER A 129 2.06 -6.67 -18.97
N TYR A 130 2.95 -7.51 -18.41
CA TYR A 130 4.11 -8.08 -19.11
C TYR A 130 3.75 -8.85 -20.40
N TYR A 131 2.67 -9.63 -20.38
CA TYR A 131 2.18 -10.40 -21.55
C TYR A 131 1.01 -9.72 -22.27
N SER A 132 0.71 -8.47 -21.95
CA SER A 132 -0.38 -7.72 -22.60
C SER A 132 0.07 -7.07 -23.91
N SER A 133 -0.90 -6.60 -24.70
CA SER A 133 -0.64 -5.76 -25.87
C SER A 133 -0.38 -4.28 -25.51
N VAL A 134 -0.45 -3.93 -24.22
CA VAL A 134 -0.25 -2.55 -23.76
C VAL A 134 1.23 -2.18 -23.87
N PRO A 135 1.60 -1.08 -24.55
CA PRO A 135 2.99 -0.66 -24.63
C PRO A 135 3.55 -0.31 -23.25
N TYR A 136 4.77 -0.77 -22.96
CA TYR A 136 5.51 -0.39 -21.74
C TYR A 136 5.64 1.12 -21.53
N THR A 137 5.69 1.89 -22.62
CA THR A 137 5.70 3.36 -22.58
C THR A 137 4.40 3.94 -22.02
N THR A 138 3.27 3.30 -22.29
CA THR A 138 1.96 3.69 -21.76
C THR A 138 1.91 3.45 -20.26
N ILE A 139 2.30 2.25 -19.80
CA ILE A 139 2.39 1.92 -18.37
C ILE A 139 3.30 2.92 -17.65
N ARG A 140 4.51 3.15 -18.17
CA ARG A 140 5.45 4.12 -17.60
C ARG A 140 4.84 5.51 -17.46
N THR A 141 4.25 6.01 -18.53
CA THR A 141 3.73 7.40 -18.58
C THR A 141 2.59 7.58 -17.60
N LEU A 142 1.65 6.62 -17.55
CA LEU A 142 0.51 6.68 -16.65
C LEU A 142 0.93 6.47 -15.18
N ALA A 143 1.84 5.54 -14.89
CA ALA A 143 2.32 5.31 -13.53
C ALA A 143 3.03 6.56 -12.97
N ILE A 144 3.89 7.21 -13.77
CA ILE A 144 4.56 8.45 -13.39
C ILE A 144 3.53 9.56 -13.18
N LYS A 145 2.58 9.73 -14.11
CA LYS A 145 1.54 10.75 -14.01
C LYS A 145 0.71 10.56 -12.74
N ASN A 146 0.16 9.37 -12.50
CA ASN A 146 -0.70 9.10 -11.34
C ASN A 146 0.05 9.27 -10.02
N THR A 147 1.33 8.87 -9.97
CA THR A 147 2.15 9.07 -8.77
C THR A 147 2.45 10.55 -8.54
N ALA A 148 2.71 11.32 -9.61
CA ALA A 148 2.93 12.76 -9.50
C ALA A 148 1.65 13.53 -9.13
N ASP A 149 0.49 13.10 -9.62
CA ASP A 149 -0.81 13.68 -9.28
C ASP A 149 -1.20 13.36 -7.83
N PHE A 150 -0.82 12.18 -7.31
CA PHE A 150 -1.04 11.81 -5.90
C PHE A 150 -0.28 12.74 -4.92
N LEU A 151 0.85 13.30 -5.34
CA LEU A 151 1.71 14.13 -4.50
C LEU A 151 1.38 15.63 -4.53
N GLN A 152 0.39 16.04 -5.34
CA GLN A 152 -0.06 17.44 -5.48
C GLN A 152 -1.32 17.70 -4.64
#